data_AF-A0A8X7CCK9-F1
#
_entry.id   AF-A0A8X7CCK9-F1
#
_cell.length_a   1.000
_cell.length_b   1.000
_cell.length_c   1.000
_cell.angle_alpha   90.00
_cell.angle_beta   90.00
_cell.angle_gamma   90.00
#
_symmetry.space_group_name_H-M   'P 1'
#
loop_
_entity.id
_entity.type
_entity.pdbx_description
1 polymer ?
#
loop_
_entity_poly.entity_id
_entity_poly.type
_entity_poly.pdbx_seq_one_letter_code
_entity_poly.pdbx_strand_id
1 'polypeptide(L)'
;MCYYLRRMIKCFNNKMESVSHLSLDDSIETYVIFKKLITKFDEEVSFLMFTTTLFNVCTMYFGIMSVLRSTDILINVQHISVWCYFIASYASFIAMTSIASLVYEANMNALEILKELAFKKFSVTVSPKQFLLIEANQVSLTVWNIFPIRRNFIFGTLGAMFTYCILLDSLQNNR
;
A
#
# COMPACT_ATOMS: atom_id res chain seq x y z
N MET A 1 6.60 -10.75 -0.35
CA MET A 1 7.55 -9.73 -0.83
C MET A 1 7.45 -8.42 -0.04
N CYS A 2 6.28 -7.76 0.04
CA CYS A 2 6.09 -6.53 0.83
C CYS A 2 6.47 -6.68 2.32
N TYR A 3 6.33 -7.89 2.89
CA TYR A 3 6.78 -8.20 4.25
C TYR A 3 8.28 -7.95 4.48
N TYR A 4 9.13 -8.28 3.49
CA TYR A 4 10.58 -8.03 3.59
C TYR A 4 10.88 -6.53 3.54
N LEU A 5 10.20 -5.77 2.68
CA LEU A 5 10.31 -4.32 2.65
C LEU A 5 9.91 -3.69 4.00
N ARG A 6 8.77 -4.12 4.56
CA ARG A 6 8.32 -3.69 5.88
C ARG A 6 9.34 -4.02 6.97
N ARG A 7 9.93 -5.21 6.94
CA ARG A 7 10.95 -5.62 7.91
C ARG A 7 12.22 -4.77 7.80
N MET A 8 12.66 -4.47 6.58
CA MET A 8 13.80 -3.56 6.34
C MET A 8 13.51 -2.16 6.89
N ILE A 9 12.32 -1.61 6.66
CA ILE A 9 11.96 -0.29 7.19
C ILE A 9 11.89 -0.30 8.71
N LYS A 10 11.27 -1.34 9.29
CA LYS A 10 11.17 -1.44 10.75
C LYS A 10 12.55 -1.55 11.39
N CYS A 11 13.46 -2.31 10.79
CA CYS A 11 14.85 -2.35 11.24
C CYS A 11 15.55 -1.00 11.08
N PHE A 12 15.29 -0.26 10.00
CA PHE A 12 15.84 1.08 9.79
C PHE A 12 15.31 2.08 10.84
N ASN A 13 14.01 2.12 11.07
CA ASN A 13 13.40 3.00 12.08
C ASN A 13 13.90 2.67 13.49
N ASN A 14 13.96 1.39 13.85
CA ASN A 14 14.51 0.97 15.14
C ASN A 14 15.98 1.38 15.29
N LYS A 15 16.78 1.32 14.21
CA LYS A 15 18.18 1.76 14.21
C LYS A 15 18.31 3.28 14.32
N MET A 16 17.37 4.04 13.75
CA MET A 16 17.29 5.48 13.91
C MET A 16 16.88 5.91 15.32
N GLU A 17 15.92 5.21 15.94
CA GLU A 17 15.44 5.50 17.30
C GLU A 17 16.44 5.10 18.39
N SER A 18 17.20 4.03 18.18
CA SER A 18 18.11 3.47 19.21
C SER A 18 19.49 4.12 19.27
N VAL A 19 19.86 4.98 18.31
CA VAL A 19 21.23 5.50 18.23
C VAL A 19 21.25 7.02 18.33
N SER A 20 21.44 7.50 19.57
CA SER A 20 21.64 8.91 19.95
C SER A 20 22.95 9.54 19.43
N HIS A 21 23.77 8.80 18.67
CA HIS A 21 25.11 9.21 18.24
C HIS A 21 25.42 9.04 16.74
N LEU A 22 24.46 8.64 15.90
CA LEU A 22 24.73 8.52 14.46
C LEU A 22 24.89 9.91 13.84
N SER A 23 25.90 10.08 12.98
CA SER A 23 26.03 11.33 12.25
C SER A 23 24.81 11.50 11.34
N LEU A 24 24.17 12.67 11.37
CA LEU A 24 23.01 13.00 10.51
C LEU A 24 23.28 12.63 9.04
N ASP A 25 24.53 12.77 8.61
CA ASP A 25 24.99 12.48 7.26
C ASP A 25 24.84 10.99 6.90
N ASP A 26 25.22 10.07 7.80
CA ASP A 26 25.07 8.62 7.60
C ASP A 26 23.58 8.21 7.54
N SER A 27 22.75 8.85 8.36
CA SER A 27 21.30 8.59 8.40
C SER A 27 20.62 9.06 7.11
N ILE A 28 21.00 10.22 6.58
CA ILE A 28 20.49 10.73 5.30
C ILE A 28 20.94 9.83 4.14
N GLU A 29 22.20 9.41 4.11
CA GLU A 29 22.70 8.51 3.07
C GLU A 29 21.96 7.18 3.06
N THR A 30 21.76 6.59 4.24
CA THR A 30 21.01 5.34 4.38
C THR A 30 19.56 5.52 3.92
N TYR A 31 18.93 6.66 4.24
CA TYR A 31 17.58 6.99 3.78
C TYR A 31 17.51 7.12 2.25
N VAL A 32 18.50 7.74 1.61
CA VAL A 32 18.56 7.86 0.14
C VAL A 32 18.68 6.49 -0.53
N ILE A 33 19.51 5.60 0.00
CA ILE A 33 19.62 4.21 -0.48
C ILE A 33 18.27 3.51 -0.35
N PHE A 34 17.64 3.66 0.81
CA PHE A 34 16.35 3.06 1.09
C PHE A 34 15.25 3.58 0.16
N LYS A 35 15.22 4.89 -0.09
CA LYS A 35 14.32 5.56 -1.03
C LYS A 35 14.48 4.99 -2.45
N LYS A 36 15.72 4.89 -2.95
CA LYS A 36 16.02 4.29 -4.26
C LYS A 36 15.53 2.84 -4.34
N LEU A 37 15.69 2.07 -3.26
CA LEU A 37 15.24 0.69 -3.21
C LEU A 37 13.71 0.58 -3.28
N ILE A 38 12.95 1.44 -2.57
CA ILE A 38 11.49 1.47 -2.70
C ILE A 38 11.09 1.87 -4.11
N THR A 39 11.68 2.92 -4.69
CA THR A 39 11.32 3.39 -6.03
C THR A 39 11.56 2.32 -7.09
N LYS A 40 12.73 1.68 -7.09
CA LYS A 40 13.01 0.58 -8.02
C LYS A 40 12.05 -0.60 -7.83
N PHE A 41 11.75 -0.93 -6.58
CA PHE A 41 10.78 -1.98 -6.27
C PHE A 41 9.37 -1.62 -6.77
N ASP A 42 8.96 -0.36 -6.63
CA ASP A 42 7.70 0.13 -7.13
C ASP A 42 7.64 0.03 -8.66
N GLU A 43 8.68 0.45 -9.38
CA GLU A 43 8.74 0.32 -10.85
C GLU A 43 8.52 -1.11 -11.35
N GLU A 44 9.08 -2.11 -10.65
CA GLU A 44 8.94 -3.53 -11.01
C GLU A 44 7.56 -4.11 -10.63
N VAL A 45 6.97 -3.66 -9.52
CA VAL A 45 5.79 -4.29 -8.90
C VAL A 45 4.50 -3.51 -9.15
N SER A 46 4.58 -2.25 -9.55
CA SER A 46 3.45 -1.33 -9.69
C SER A 46 2.42 -1.80 -10.73
N PHE A 47 2.88 -2.32 -11.88
CA PHE A 47 1.98 -2.93 -12.86
C PHE A 47 1.37 -4.24 -12.35
N LEU A 48 2.14 -5.06 -11.63
CA LEU A 48 1.63 -6.28 -11.01
C LEU A 48 0.57 -5.98 -9.93
N MET A 49 0.74 -4.89 -9.18
CA MET A 49 -0.24 -4.41 -8.21
C MET A 49 -1.51 -3.94 -8.90
N PHE A 50 -1.40 -3.33 -10.09
CA PHE A 50 -2.55 -2.99 -10.91
C PHE A 50 -3.30 -4.22 -11.40
N THR A 51 -2.62 -5.18 -12.01
CA THR A 51 -3.28 -6.42 -12.47
C THR A 51 -3.91 -7.19 -11.31
N THR A 52 -3.24 -7.23 -10.16
CA THR A 52 -3.77 -7.86 -8.95
C THR A 52 -4.98 -7.11 -8.39
N THR A 53 -4.97 -5.77 -8.41
CA THR A 53 -6.12 -4.96 -7.97
C THR A 53 -7.31 -5.20 -8.90
N LEU A 54 -7.09 -5.13 -10.22
CA LEU A 54 -8.12 -5.40 -11.22
C LEU A 54 -8.71 -6.80 -11.06
N PHE A 55 -7.84 -7.79 -10.88
CA PHE A 55 -8.25 -9.17 -10.64
C PHE A 55 -9.13 -9.31 -9.39
N ASN A 56 -8.73 -8.66 -8.28
CA ASN A 56 -9.50 -8.66 -7.04
C ASN A 56 -10.85 -7.95 -7.17
N VAL A 57 -10.90 -6.88 -7.94
CA VAL A 57 -12.15 -6.17 -8.26
C VAL A 57 -13.11 -7.09 -9.02
N CYS A 58 -12.62 -7.82 -10.02
CA CYS A 58 -13.45 -8.78 -10.76
C CYS A 58 -13.94 -9.92 -9.87
N THR A 59 -13.06 -10.55 -9.08
CA THR A 59 -13.46 -11.62 -8.17
C THR A 59 -14.43 -11.13 -7.10
N MET A 60 -14.25 -9.89 -6.63
CA MET A 60 -15.19 -9.28 -5.70
C MET A 60 -16.58 -9.13 -6.26
N TYR A 61 -16.67 -8.59 -7.48
CA TYR A 61 -17.92 -8.42 -8.19
C TYR A 61 -18.67 -9.76 -8.33
N PHE A 62 -17.98 -10.81 -8.79
CA PHE A 62 -18.60 -12.15 -8.90
C PHE A 62 -19.04 -12.71 -7.54
N GLY A 63 -18.22 -12.53 -6.49
CA GLY A 63 -18.57 -12.96 -5.14
C GLY A 63 -19.82 -12.25 -4.61
N ILE A 64 -19.88 -10.92 -4.70
CA ILE A 64 -21.04 -10.15 -4.23
C ILE A 64 -22.29 -10.47 -5.04
N MET A 65 -22.18 -10.55 -6.38
CA MET A 65 -23.31 -10.92 -7.24
C MET A 65 -23.83 -12.33 -6.94
N SER A 66 -22.96 -13.28 -6.56
CA SER A 66 -23.39 -14.62 -6.15
C SER A 66 -24.23 -14.61 -4.86
N VAL A 67 -23.99 -13.66 -3.94
CA VAL A 67 -24.83 -13.45 -2.74
C VAL A 67 -26.18 -12.87 -3.13
N LEU A 68 -26.16 -11.79 -3.93
CA LEU A 68 -27.34 -11.01 -4.27
C LEU A 68 -28.33 -11.82 -5.11
N ARG A 69 -27.84 -12.70 -5.98
CA ARG A 69 -28.65 -13.47 -6.94
C ARG A 69 -28.75 -14.95 -6.60
N SER A 70 -28.99 -15.27 -5.33
CA SER A 70 -29.16 -16.65 -4.86
C SER A 70 -30.48 -17.29 -5.34
N THR A 71 -30.64 -17.46 -6.65
CA THR A 71 -31.72 -18.28 -7.23
C THR A 71 -31.19 -19.68 -7.55
N ASP A 72 -31.79 -20.65 -6.86
CA ASP A 72 -31.75 -22.11 -7.03
C ASP A 72 -30.39 -22.82 -7.00
N ILE A 73 -30.19 -23.40 -5.81
CA ILE A 73 -29.05 -24.14 -5.28
C ILE A 73 -28.96 -25.51 -5.98
N LEU A 74 -28.52 -25.56 -7.23
CA LEU A 74 -27.91 -26.75 -7.79
C LEU A 74 -26.45 -26.46 -8.15
N ILE A 75 -25.56 -27.32 -7.62
CA ILE A 75 -24.08 -27.37 -7.76
C ILE A 75 -23.31 -26.78 -6.55
N ASN A 76 -23.33 -27.55 -5.45
CA ASN A 76 -22.74 -27.23 -4.15
C ASN A 76 -21.21 -27.05 -4.15
N VAL A 77 -20.47 -27.75 -5.02
CA VAL A 77 -18.99 -27.73 -5.02
C VAL A 77 -18.42 -26.49 -5.73
N GLN A 78 -19.04 -26.06 -6.83
CA GLN A 78 -18.60 -24.88 -7.57
C GLN A 78 -18.77 -23.61 -6.73
N HIS A 79 -19.88 -23.50 -5.99
CA HIS A 79 -20.14 -22.36 -5.11
C HIS A 79 -19.08 -22.27 -3.99
N ILE A 80 -18.79 -23.37 -3.28
CA ILE A 80 -17.75 -23.40 -2.24
C ILE A 80 -16.39 -22.98 -2.82
N SER A 81 -16.02 -23.48 -4.00
CA SER A 81 -14.75 -23.14 -4.63
C SER A 81 -14.64 -21.65 -4.97
N VAL A 82 -15.73 -21.04 -5.47
CA VAL A 82 -15.80 -19.60 -5.77
C VAL A 82 -15.68 -18.78 -4.49
N TRP A 83 -16.33 -19.20 -3.40
CA TRP A 83 -16.24 -18.53 -2.10
C TRP A 83 -14.86 -18.64 -1.46
N CYS A 84 -14.25 -19.83 -1.47
CA CYS A 84 -12.88 -20.01 -1.01
C CYS A 84 -11.91 -19.14 -1.82
N TYR A 85 -12.10 -19.07 -3.15
CA TYR A 85 -11.29 -18.24 -4.02
C TYR A 85 -11.46 -16.74 -3.73
N PHE A 86 -12.70 -16.28 -3.56
CA PHE A 86 -13.03 -14.90 -3.18
C PHE A 86 -12.36 -14.53 -1.85
N ILE A 87 -12.53 -15.36 -0.81
CA ILE A 87 -11.94 -15.10 0.52
C ILE A 87 -10.41 -15.07 0.43
N ALA A 88 -9.80 -16.04 -0.25
CA ALA A 88 -8.35 -16.12 -0.37
C ALA A 88 -7.77 -14.95 -1.17
N SER A 89 -8.38 -14.61 -2.31
CA SER A 89 -7.99 -13.48 -3.15
C SER A 89 -8.10 -12.17 -2.37
N TYR A 90 -9.21 -11.98 -1.67
CA TYR A 90 -9.45 -10.77 -0.90
C TYR A 90 -8.52 -10.64 0.31
N ALA A 91 -8.30 -11.72 1.06
CA ALA A 91 -7.34 -11.73 2.16
C ALA A 91 -5.93 -11.40 1.66
N SER A 92 -5.53 -11.94 0.52
CA SER A 92 -4.26 -11.61 -0.14
C SER A 92 -4.19 -10.13 -0.51
N PHE A 93 -5.26 -9.57 -1.11
CA PHE A 93 -5.35 -8.15 -1.45
C PHE A 93 -5.20 -7.24 -0.23
N ILE A 94 -5.95 -7.51 0.85
CA ILE A 94 -5.85 -6.75 2.10
C ILE A 94 -4.44 -6.86 2.66
N ALA A 95 -3.85 -8.06 2.71
CA ALA A 95 -2.51 -8.25 3.25
C ALA A 95 -1.48 -7.45 2.45
N MET A 96 -1.53 -7.50 1.11
CA MET A 96 -0.60 -6.76 0.25
C MET A 96 -0.76 -5.25 0.41
N THR A 97 -1.98 -4.73 0.33
CA THR A 97 -2.26 -3.29 0.45
C THR A 97 -1.98 -2.76 1.85
N SER A 98 -2.26 -3.54 2.89
CA SER A 98 -1.92 -3.18 4.28
C SER A 98 -0.42 -3.10 4.49
N ILE A 99 0.35 -4.06 3.97
CA ILE A 99 1.81 -4.00 4.10
C ILE A 99 2.38 -2.82 3.30
N ALA A 100 1.86 -2.55 2.10
CA ALA A 100 2.25 -1.39 1.31
C ALA A 100 1.94 -0.05 2.03
N SER A 101 0.79 0.04 2.70
CA SER A 101 0.46 1.21 3.53
C SER A 101 1.42 1.35 4.72
N LEU A 102 1.80 0.24 5.36
CA LEU A 102 2.75 0.27 6.47
C LEU A 102 4.16 0.67 6.01
N VAL A 103 4.55 0.31 4.78
CA VAL A 103 5.78 0.79 4.15
C VAL A 103 5.74 2.31 4.00
N TYR A 104 4.61 2.84 3.51
CA TYR A 104 4.40 4.28 3.36
C TYR A 104 4.45 5.01 4.72
N GLU A 105 3.71 4.53 5.72
CA GLU A 105 3.68 5.11 7.07
C GLU A 105 5.06 5.12 7.71
N ALA A 106 5.80 4.02 7.59
CA ALA A 106 7.10 3.90 8.21
C ALA A 106 8.17 4.74 7.48
N ASN A 107 8.05 4.92 6.15
CA ASN A 107 8.85 5.90 5.40
C ASN A 107 8.55 7.34 5.80
N MET A 108 7.26 7.68 6.00
CA MET A 108 6.84 8.99 6.49
C MET A 108 7.43 9.29 7.86
N ASN A 109 7.36 8.34 8.80
CA ASN A 109 7.92 8.49 10.13
C ASN A 109 9.45 8.70 10.08
N ALA A 110 10.17 7.90 9.27
CA ALA A 110 11.60 8.07 9.07
C ALA A 110 11.97 9.46 8.55
N LEU A 111 11.21 9.96 7.56
CA LEU A 111 11.42 11.28 6.99
C LEU A 111 11.15 12.40 8.01
N GLU A 112 10.14 12.25 8.84
CA GLU A 112 9.79 13.20 9.90
C GLU A 112 10.90 13.29 10.96
N ILE A 113 11.39 12.15 11.45
CA ILE A 113 12.52 12.08 12.40
C ILE A 113 13.77 12.73 11.78
N LEU A 114 14.08 12.44 10.51
CA LEU A 114 15.22 13.06 9.82
C LEU A 114 15.07 14.58 9.69
N LYS A 115 13.86 15.08 9.40
CA LYS A 115 13.58 16.51 9.33
C LYS A 115 13.76 17.18 10.70
N GLU A 116 13.27 16.57 11.77
CA GLU A 116 13.42 17.07 13.14
C GLU A 116 14.89 17.12 13.57
N LEU A 117 15.64 16.04 13.33
CA LEU A 117 17.09 15.98 13.61
C LEU A 117 17.87 17.01 12.79
N ALA A 118 17.52 17.20 11.52
CA ALA A 118 18.16 18.18 10.66
C ALA A 118 17.87 19.62 11.11
N PHE A 119 16.64 19.91 11.56
CA PHE A 119 16.26 21.22 12.09
C PHE A 119 17.00 21.54 13.40
N LYS A 120 17.14 20.54 14.29
CA LYS A 120 17.86 20.69 15.57
C LYS A 120 19.36 20.90 15.39
N LYS A 121 19.98 20.28 14.37
CA LYS A 121 21.44 20.32 14.15
C LYS A 121 21.90 21.56 13.36
N PHE A 122 21.06 22.11 12.49
CA PHE A 122 21.42 23.20 11.58
C PHE A 122 20.45 24.37 11.74
N SER A 123 20.74 25.29 12.66
CA SER A 123 19.91 26.47 12.95
C SER A 123 20.18 27.68 12.04
N VAL A 124 21.19 27.64 11.15
CA VAL A 124 21.70 28.88 10.49
C VAL A 124 21.90 28.79 8.98
N THR A 125 21.96 27.60 8.35
CA THR A 125 22.19 27.52 6.89
C THR A 125 21.60 26.25 6.29
N VAL A 126 20.74 26.40 5.28
CA VAL A 126 20.12 25.27 4.56
C VAL A 126 21.20 24.54 3.77
N SER A 127 21.63 23.37 4.25
CA SER A 127 22.58 22.54 3.51
C SER A 127 21.88 21.85 2.30
N PRO A 128 22.61 21.48 1.24
CA PRO A 128 22.05 20.72 0.11
C PRO A 128 21.34 19.42 0.56
N LYS A 129 21.79 18.83 1.67
CA LYS A 129 21.17 17.64 2.27
C LYS A 129 19.84 17.95 2.97
N GLN A 130 19.68 19.14 3.55
CA GLN A 130 18.38 19.61 4.04
C GLN A 130 17.42 19.90 2.89
N PHE A 131 17.91 20.45 1.78
CA PHE A 131 17.10 20.61 0.58
C PHE A 131 16.58 19.27 0.09
N LEU A 132 17.42 18.22 0.05
CA LEU A 132 17.00 16.86 -0.30
C LEU A 132 15.96 16.26 0.66
N LEU A 133 15.96 16.61 1.95
CA LEU A 133 14.95 16.18 2.92
C LEU A 133 13.64 16.97 2.78
N ILE A 134 13.72 18.26 2.46
CA ILE A 134 12.57 19.13 2.21
C ILE A 134 11.89 18.74 0.89
N GLU A 135 12.69 18.49 -0.15
CA GLU A 135 12.29 18.03 -1.49
C GLU A 135 12.06 16.52 -1.57
N ALA A 136 12.29 15.77 -0.47
CA ALA A 136 12.03 14.34 -0.45
C ALA A 136 10.52 14.10 -0.65
N ASN A 137 10.15 13.88 -1.92
CA ASN A 137 8.82 13.42 -2.29
C ASN A 137 8.51 12.15 -1.50
N GLN A 138 7.30 12.11 -0.94
CA GLN A 138 6.78 10.98 -0.18
C GLN A 138 6.82 9.74 -1.08
N VAL A 139 7.75 8.82 -0.81
CA VAL A 139 7.82 7.58 -1.58
C VAL A 139 6.81 6.59 -1.03
N SER A 140 5.94 6.13 -1.91
CA SER A 140 4.91 5.13 -1.65
C SER A 140 4.99 4.06 -2.70
N LEU A 141 4.60 2.84 -2.35
CA LEU A 141 4.22 1.87 -3.38
C LEU A 141 2.93 2.34 -4.06
N THR A 142 2.85 2.14 -5.36
CA THR A 142 1.77 2.63 -6.20
C THR A 142 1.07 1.49 -6.94
N VAL A 143 -0.14 1.79 -7.39
CA VAL A 143 -0.86 1.01 -8.39
C VAL A 143 -0.67 1.71 -9.72
N TRP A 144 0.09 1.07 -10.61
CA TRP A 144 0.45 1.58 -11.94
C TRP A 144 1.07 3.00 -11.95
N ASN A 145 1.80 3.41 -10.92
CA ASN A 145 2.40 4.75 -10.80
C ASN A 145 1.36 5.89 -10.77
N ILE A 146 0.07 5.57 -10.68
CA ILE A 146 -1.03 6.55 -10.68
C ILE A 146 -1.53 6.75 -9.25
N PHE A 147 -1.80 5.66 -8.52
CA PHE A 147 -2.42 5.73 -7.19
C PHE A 147 -1.49 5.23 -6.10
N PRO A 148 -1.13 6.05 -5.09
CA PRO A 148 -0.33 5.60 -3.95
C PRO A 148 -1.16 4.68 -3.05
N ILE A 149 -0.57 3.56 -2.62
CA ILE A 149 -1.22 2.59 -1.73
C ILE A 149 -1.10 3.09 -0.29
N ARG A 150 -2.18 3.68 0.21
CA ARG A 150 -2.37 4.13 1.59
C ARG A 150 -3.55 3.38 2.22
N ARG A 151 -3.76 3.46 3.54
CA ARG A 151 -4.95 2.83 4.18
C ARG A 151 -6.26 3.21 3.50
N ASN A 152 -6.39 4.47 3.09
CA ASN A 152 -7.58 4.97 2.39
C ASN A 152 -7.84 4.29 1.04
N PHE A 153 -6.80 3.76 0.38
CA PHE A 153 -6.94 3.01 -0.87
C PHE A 153 -7.77 1.74 -0.66
N ILE A 154 -7.58 1.05 0.47
CA ILE A 154 -8.31 -0.18 0.82
C ILE A 154 -9.80 0.13 0.99
N PHE A 155 -10.12 1.12 1.82
CA PHE A 155 -11.49 1.54 2.08
C PHE A 155 -12.17 2.10 0.83
N GLY A 156 -11.46 2.88 0.02
CA GLY A 156 -11.98 3.43 -1.23
C GLY A 156 -12.31 2.35 -2.26
N THR A 157 -11.42 1.38 -2.44
CA THR A 157 -11.65 0.25 -3.35
C THR A 157 -12.87 -0.56 -2.90
N LEU A 158 -12.98 -0.85 -1.60
CA LEU A 158 -14.13 -1.57 -1.04
C LEU A 158 -15.44 -0.82 -1.20
N GLY A 159 -15.45 0.46 -0.82
CA GLY A 159 -16.64 1.30 -0.95
C GLY A 159 -17.12 1.35 -2.40
N ALA A 160 -16.21 1.59 -3.35
CA ALA A 160 -16.53 1.58 -4.77
C ALA A 160 -17.12 0.24 -5.22
N MET A 161 -16.52 -0.89 -4.83
CA MET A 161 -17.04 -2.22 -5.17
C MET A 161 -18.46 -2.44 -4.67
N PHE A 162 -18.74 -2.17 -3.39
CA PHE A 162 -20.09 -2.31 -2.84
C PHE A 162 -21.10 -1.41 -3.55
N THR A 163 -20.75 -0.15 -3.78
CA THR A 163 -21.61 0.80 -4.49
C THR A 163 -21.94 0.30 -5.90
N TYR A 164 -20.95 -0.14 -6.67
CA TYR A 164 -21.18 -0.63 -8.03
C TYR A 164 -21.97 -1.94 -8.05
N CYS A 165 -21.74 -2.86 -7.13
CA CYS A 165 -22.50 -4.11 -7.07
C CYS A 165 -23.99 -3.85 -6.78
N ILE A 166 -24.29 -3.00 -5.80
CA ILE A 166 -25.68 -2.62 -5.45
C ILE A 166 -26.34 -1.88 -6.61
N LEU A 167 -25.62 -0.92 -7.23
CA LEU A 167 -26.14 -0.15 -8.36
C LEU A 167 -26.47 -1.07 -9.54
N LEU A 168 -25.56 -1.97 -9.92
CA LEU A 168 -25.77 -2.89 -11.04
C LEU A 168 -26.90 -3.88 -10.77
N ASP A 169 -27.02 -4.41 -9.56
CA ASP A 169 -28.13 -5.28 -9.17
C ASP A 169 -29.48 -4.52 -9.26
N SER A 170 -29.54 -3.29 -8.73
CA SER A 170 -30.76 -2.47 -8.80
C SER A 170 -31.20 -2.14 -10.23
N LEU A 171 -30.25 -1.91 -11.14
CA LEU A 171 -30.54 -1.65 -12.55
C LEU A 171 -31.03 -2.90 -13.28
N GLN A 172 -30.56 -4.08 -12.88
CA GLN A 172 -30.97 -5.35 -13.46
C GLN A 172 -32.34 -5.80 -12.96
N ASN A 173 -32.68 -5.55 -11.70
CA ASN A 173 -33.99 -5.89 -11.12
C ASN A 173 -35.11 -4.92 -11.58
N ASN A 174 -34.77 -3.76 -12.14
CA ASN A 174 -35.72 -2.79 -12.71
C ASN A 174 -35.98 -2.98 -14.22
N ARG A 175 -35.43 -4.04 -14.84
CA ARG A 175 -35.74 -4.47 -16.22
C ARG A 175 -36.64 -5.69 -16.21
#